data_AF-A0A0L6U5E3-F1
#
_entry.id   AF-A0A0L6U5E3-F1
#
_cell.length_a   1.000
_cell.length_b   1.000
_cell.length_c   1.000
_cell.angle_alpha   90.00
_cell.angle_beta   90.00
_cell.angle_gamma   90.00
#
_symmetry.space_group_name_H-M   'P 1'
#
loop_
_entity.id
_entity.type
_entity.pdbx_description
1 polymer ?
#
loop_
_entity_poly.entity_id
_entity_poly.type
_entity_poly.pdbx_seq_one_letter_code
_entity_poly.pdbx_strand_id
1 'polypeptide(L)'
;MEDIGIKMEEDIITYNLLKQLPNSLENIKQRITHSRDGEEIKPDILFNHLEIHLNELKFSASNKSKTIADSMFTNEDSKCTGGQHNPN
;
A
#
# COMPACT_ATOMS: atom_id res chain seq x y z
N MET A 1 26.64 -32.08 -5.49
CA MET A 1 25.57 -31.84 -6.46
C MET A 1 25.65 -30.36 -6.77
N GLU A 2 26.14 -30.02 -7.94
CA GLU A 2 26.02 -28.64 -8.42
C GLU A 2 24.56 -28.51 -8.85
N ASP A 3 23.82 -27.57 -8.28
CA ASP A 3 22.44 -27.33 -8.70
C ASP A 3 22.49 -26.92 -10.17
N ILE A 4 22.17 -27.86 -11.05
CA ILE A 4 21.98 -27.62 -12.49
C ILE A 4 20.61 -26.95 -12.65
N GLY A 5 20.46 -25.79 -12.02
CA GLY A 5 19.26 -24.98 -12.08
C GLY A 5 19.26 -24.17 -13.38
N ILE A 6 18.11 -24.11 -14.04
CA ILE A 6 17.90 -23.17 -15.14
C ILE A 6 17.95 -21.77 -14.54
N LYS A 7 19.00 -21.02 -14.84
CA LYS A 7 19.10 -19.61 -14.46
C LYS A 7 18.09 -18.84 -15.30
N MET A 8 16.98 -18.47 -14.69
CA MET A 8 15.94 -17.65 -15.31
C MET A 8 16.12 -16.20 -14.87
N GLU A 9 15.84 -15.28 -15.78
CA GLU A 9 15.93 -13.85 -15.48
C GLU A 9 14.77 -13.42 -14.56
N GLU A 10 15.05 -12.49 -13.65
CA GLU A 10 14.13 -12.10 -12.58
C GLU A 10 12.84 -11.46 -13.12
N ASP A 11 12.94 -10.76 -14.25
CA ASP A 11 11.82 -10.18 -14.96
C ASP A 11 10.89 -11.26 -15.54
N ILE A 12 11.42 -12.31 -16.16
CA ILE A 12 10.66 -13.44 -16.69
C ILE A 12 9.88 -14.12 -15.56
N ILE A 13 10.53 -14.33 -14.41
CA ILE A 13 9.89 -14.89 -13.23
C ILE A 13 8.74 -13.98 -12.78
N THR A 14 8.99 -12.67 -12.69
CA THR A 14 8.00 -11.70 -12.24
C THR A 14 6.80 -11.62 -13.19
N TYR A 15 7.01 -11.58 -14.50
CA TYR A 15 5.92 -11.62 -15.48
C TYR A 15 5.09 -12.89 -15.38
N ASN A 16 5.73 -14.05 -15.15
CA ASN A 16 5.01 -15.30 -14.92
C ASN A 16 4.15 -15.25 -13.65
N LEU A 17 4.67 -14.69 -12.56
CA LEU A 17 3.92 -14.49 -11.32
C LEU A 17 2.73 -13.53 -11.53
N LEU A 18 2.95 -12.41 -12.22
CA LEU A 18 1.90 -11.44 -12.54
C LEU A 18 0.77 -12.06 -13.37
N LYS A 19 1.09 -12.97 -14.29
CA LYS A 19 0.10 -13.68 -15.11
C LYS A 19 -0.78 -14.63 -14.30
N GLN A 20 -0.26 -15.20 -13.21
CA GLN A 20 -1.00 -16.12 -12.34
C GLN A 20 -1.96 -15.39 -11.39
N LEU A 21 -1.76 -14.10 -11.16
CA LEU A 21 -2.61 -13.34 -10.24
C LEU A 21 -4.04 -13.18 -10.78
N PRO A 22 -5.06 -13.26 -9.89
CA PRO A 22 -6.45 -13.06 -10.28
C PRO A 22 -6.70 -11.64 -10.80
N ASN A 23 -7.74 -11.48 -11.62
CA ASN A 23 -8.12 -10.20 -12.20
C ASN A 23 -8.56 -9.15 -11.15
N SER A 24 -8.89 -9.58 -9.92
CA SER A 24 -9.15 -8.67 -8.81
C SER A 24 -7.94 -7.82 -8.41
N LEU A 25 -6.72 -8.26 -8.75
CA LEU A 25 -5.46 -7.56 -8.45
C LEU A 25 -4.88 -6.85 -9.68
N GLU A 26 -5.70 -6.55 -10.70
CA GLU A 26 -5.24 -5.89 -11.93
C GLU A 26 -4.54 -4.55 -11.67
N ASN A 27 -4.98 -3.80 -10.66
CA ASN A 27 -4.35 -2.55 -10.25
C ASN A 27 -2.88 -2.74 -9.84
N ILE A 28 -2.55 -3.86 -9.19
CA ILE A 28 -1.17 -4.18 -8.78
C ILE A 28 -0.34 -4.52 -10.01
N LYS A 29 -0.90 -5.32 -10.93
CA LYS A 29 -0.23 -5.64 -12.20
C LYS A 29 0.13 -4.38 -12.96
N GLN A 30 -0.83 -3.47 -13.13
CA GLN A 30 -0.62 -2.21 -13.84
C GLN A 30 0.41 -1.30 -13.17
N ARG A 31 0.44 -1.23 -11.84
CA ARG A 31 1.43 -0.43 -11.10
C ARG A 31 2.85 -0.94 -11.32
N ILE A 32 3.03 -2.25 -11.32
CA ILE A 32 4.34 -2.89 -11.52
C ILE A 32 4.78 -2.76 -12.98
N THR A 33 3.89 -2.98 -13.95
CA THR A 33 4.26 -2.96 -15.38
C THR A 33 4.41 -1.56 -15.97
N HIS A 34 3.75 -0.54 -15.41
CA HIS A 34 3.77 0.84 -15.92
C HIS A 34 4.54 1.80 -15.02
N SER A 35 5.37 1.30 -14.09
CA SER A 35 6.24 2.17 -13.30
C SER A 35 7.14 2.98 -14.24
N ARG A 36 6.98 4.31 -14.22
CA ARG A 36 7.63 5.24 -15.16
C ARG A 36 9.15 5.28 -15.00
N ASP A 37 9.65 4.86 -13.85
CA ASP A 37 11.06 4.96 -13.49
C ASP A 37 11.88 3.73 -13.89
N GLY A 38 11.29 2.80 -14.66
CA GLY A 38 12.01 1.64 -15.16
C GLY A 38 12.63 0.80 -14.04
N GLU A 39 12.04 0.83 -12.84
CA GLU A 39 12.47 -0.02 -11.74
C GLU A 39 12.45 -1.47 -12.23
N GLU A 40 13.59 -2.15 -12.09
CA GLU A 40 13.78 -3.52 -12.58
C GLU A 40 12.61 -4.36 -12.11
N ILE A 41 11.86 -4.93 -13.05
CA ILE A 41 10.70 -5.77 -12.76
C ILE A 41 11.21 -7.01 -12.03
N LYS A 42 11.17 -6.98 -10.70
CA LYS A 42 11.70 -8.02 -9.82
C LYS A 42 10.62 -8.65 -8.96
N PRO A 43 10.81 -9.92 -8.56
CA PRO A 43 9.84 -10.60 -7.70
C PRO A 43 9.67 -9.88 -6.35
N ASP A 44 10.72 -9.29 -5.82
CA ASP A 44 10.70 -8.57 -4.54
C ASP A 44 9.75 -7.37 -4.56
N ILE A 45 9.71 -6.62 -5.66
CA ILE A 45 8.81 -5.48 -5.84
C ILE A 45 7.36 -5.96 -5.88
N LEU A 46 7.10 -7.08 -6.56
CA LEU A 46 5.78 -7.70 -6.57
C LEU A 46 5.34 -8.08 -5.15
N PHE A 47 6.20 -8.76 -4.37
CA PHE A 47 5.88 -9.14 -3.00
C PHE A 47 5.61 -7.93 -2.10
N ASN A 48 6.41 -6.86 -2.24
CA ASN A 48 6.19 -5.62 -1.49
C ASN A 48 4.81 -5.00 -1.80
N HIS A 49 4.43 -4.91 -3.08
CA HIS A 49 3.10 -4.42 -3.45
C HIS A 49 1.95 -5.27 -2.89
N LEU A 50 2.12 -6.60 -2.85
CA LEU A 50 1.12 -7.50 -2.27
C LEU A 50 1.02 -7.32 -0.74
N GLU A 51 2.13 -7.14 -0.06
CA GLU A 51 2.16 -6.88 1.39
C GLU A 51 1.48 -5.55 1.73
N ILE A 52 1.78 -4.48 0.98
CA ILE A 52 1.11 -3.19 1.12
C ILE A 52 -0.41 -3.35 0.94
N HIS A 53 -0.83 -4.05 -0.11
CA HIS A 53 -2.26 -4.29 -0.37
C HIS A 53 -2.94 -5.04 0.78
N LEU A 54 -2.29 -6.06 1.36
CA LEU A 54 -2.81 -6.77 2.52
C LEU A 54 -2.94 -5.86 3.75
N ASN A 55 -1.98 -4.96 3.96
CA ASN A 55 -2.02 -4.01 5.08
C ASN A 55 -3.13 -2.97 4.89
N GLU A 56 -3.35 -2.48 3.66
CA GLU A 56 -4.50 -1.61 3.33
C GLU A 56 -5.84 -2.31 3.59
N LEU A 57 -5.97 -3.59 3.23
CA LEU A 57 -7.15 -4.39 3.51
C LEU A 57 -7.40 -4.55 5.02
N LYS A 58 -6.35 -4.87 5.79
CA LYS A 58 -6.45 -4.95 7.26
C LYS A 58 -6.84 -3.62 7.89
N PHE A 59 -6.23 -2.52 7.45
CA PHE A 59 -6.53 -1.18 7.94
C PHE A 59 -7.98 -0.77 7.62
N SER A 60 -8.40 -0.95 6.38
CA SER A 60 -9.77 -0.64 5.95
C SER A 60 -10.83 -1.52 6.63
N ALA A 61 -10.54 -2.80 6.89
CA ALA A 61 -11.43 -3.67 7.66
C ALA A 61 -11.53 -3.24 9.14
N SER A 62 -10.41 -2.87 9.75
CA SER A 62 -10.37 -2.36 11.14
C SER A 62 -11.17 -1.06 11.30
N ASN A 63 -11.12 -0.17 10.31
CA ASN A 63 -11.84 1.11 10.36
C ASN A 63 -13.35 0.95 10.16
N LYS A 64 -13.83 -0.11 9.53
CA LYS A 64 -15.27 -0.42 9.46
C LYS A 64 -15.87 -0.82 10.82
N SER A 65 -15.04 -1.29 11.76
CA SER A 65 -15.46 -1.64 13.13
C SER A 65 -15.34 -0.49 14.13
N LYS A 66 -14.66 0.61 13.76
CA LYS A 66 -14.45 1.78 14.63
C LYS A 66 -15.10 3.01 14.01
N THR A 67 -16.43 2.98 13.91
CA THR A 67 -17.24 4.20 14.10
C THR A 67 -17.33 4.56 15.58
N ILE A 68 -16.22 4.41 16.33
CA ILE A 68 -16.12 5.06 17.63
C ILE A 68 -15.57 6.43 17.26
N ALA A 69 -16.48 7.40 17.31
CA ALA A 69 -16.20 8.81 17.20
C ALA A 69 -14.75 9.11 17.60
N ASP A 70 -13.95 9.58 16.63
CA ASP A 70 -12.88 10.53 16.90
C ASP A 70 -13.55 11.82 17.41
N SER A 71 -14.21 11.71 18.58
CA SER A 71 -14.42 12.85 19.44
C SER A 71 -13.02 13.22 19.86
N MET A 72 -12.41 14.15 19.12
CA MET A 72 -11.25 14.87 19.63
C MET A 72 -11.61 15.27 21.06
N PHE A 73 -10.85 14.77 22.04
CA PHE A 73 -11.02 15.15 23.42
C PHE A 73 -10.54 16.60 23.52
N THR A 74 -11.40 17.51 23.07
CA THR A 74 -11.28 18.91 23.39
C THR A 74 -11.61 18.97 24.87
N ASN A 75 -10.58 18.97 25.71
CA ASN A 75 -10.72 19.70 26.95
C ASN A 75 -11.24 21.07 26.53
N GLU A 76 -12.41 21.43 27.03
CA GLU A 76 -12.93 22.79 26.98
C GLU A 76 -12.05 23.69 27.86
N ASP A 77 -10.75 23.71 27.56
CA ASP A 77 -9.85 24.75 28.00
C ASP A 77 -10.39 26.02 27.36
N SER A 78 -11.18 26.76 28.14
CA SER A 78 -11.84 28.02 27.81
C SER A 78 -10.85 29.17 27.54
N LYS A 79 -9.59 28.86 27.16
CA LYS A 79 -8.54 29.83 26.91
C LYS A 79 -8.68 30.51 25.55
N CYS A 80 -9.44 29.94 24.62
CA CYS A 80 -9.70 30.56 23.32
C CYS A 80 -11.19 30.89 23.21
N THR A 81 -11.58 32.09 23.65
CA THR A 81 -12.91 32.62 23.34
C THR A 81 -12.89 33.28 21.96
N GLY A 82 -13.96 33.09 21.19
CA GLY A 82 -14.09 33.67 19.86
C GLY A 82 -13.97 35.20 19.91
N GLY A 83 -13.05 35.77 19.13
CA GLY A 83 -12.81 37.21 19.05
C GLY A 83 -11.57 37.73 19.79
N GLN A 84 -10.78 36.86 20.45
CA GLN A 84 -9.53 37.24 21.13
C GLN A 84 -8.25 36.97 20.33
N HIS A 85 -8.37 36.59 19.06
CA HIS A 85 -7.20 36.47 18.19
C HIS A 85 -6.79 37.85 17.67
N ASN A 86 -5.50 38.18 17.79
CA ASN A 86 -4.95 39.44 17.29
C ASN A 86 -5.22 39.54 15.78
N PRO A 87 -5.84 40.63 15.28
CA PRO A 87 -6.03 40.80 13.85
C PRO A 87 -4.66 40.99 13.18
N ASN A 88 -4.37 40.13 12.20
CA ASN A 88 -3.33 40.38 11.19
C ASN A 88 -3.97 41.03 9.97
#